data_AF-A0AAV6DAJ0-F1
#
_entry.id   AF-A0AAV6DAJ0-F1
#
_cell.length_a   1.000
_cell.length_b   1.000
_cell.length_c   1.000
_cell.angle_alpha   90.00
_cell.angle_beta   90.00
_cell.angle_gamma   90.00
#
_symmetry.space_group_name_H-M   'P 1'
#
loop_
_entity.id
_entity.type
_entity.pdbx_description
1 polymer ?
#
loop_
_entity_poly.entity_id
_entity_poly.type
_entity_poly.pdbx_seq_one_letter_code
_entity_poly.pdbx_strand_id
1 'polypeptide(L)'
;MSTLEAIPTYSMWASILEAAVSPPFAARAARPVRRPAPDAPAAATRVGLCSLRQIVDAAVSRAESLAIRRALASTAGNKSHAARLLRTNYTTLHAKMKRYRISAREFQPAR
;
A
#
# COMPACT_ATOMS: atom_id res chain seq x y z
N MET A 1 2.33 37.07 34.45
CA MET A 1 2.30 37.45 33.02
C MET A 1 2.92 36.30 32.25
N SER A 2 2.05 35.42 31.75
CA SER A 2 2.40 34.08 31.27
C SER A 2 3.09 34.09 29.91
N THR A 3 4.06 33.18 29.84
CA THR A 3 4.85 32.67 28.71
C THR A 3 4.05 32.35 27.45
N LEU A 4 4.56 32.76 26.28
CA LEU A 4 4.09 32.50 24.90
C LEU A 4 5.32 32.86 24.00
N GLU A 5 5.85 32.05 23.08
CA GLU A 5 5.25 31.04 22.21
C GLU A 5 6.30 30.01 21.77
N ALA A 6 5.84 28.77 21.69
CA ALA A 6 6.54 27.66 21.08
C ALA A 6 6.42 27.72 19.54
N ILE A 7 7.51 27.48 18.83
CA ILE A 7 7.48 27.08 17.42
C ILE A 7 7.39 25.55 17.41
N PRO A 8 6.64 24.92 16.48
CA PRO A 8 7.35 24.36 15.33
C PRO A 8 6.62 24.50 13.98
N THR A 9 7.34 25.10 13.04
CA THR A 9 7.64 24.54 11.71
C THR A 9 6.93 23.23 11.36
N TYR A 10 5.90 23.30 10.49
CA TYR A 10 5.78 22.56 9.21
C TYR A 10 4.34 22.66 8.65
N SER A 11 3.89 23.86 8.29
CA SER A 11 2.70 24.05 7.42
C SER A 11 3.12 24.03 5.96
N MET A 12 3.10 22.87 5.31
CA MET A 12 3.26 22.81 3.84
C MET A 12 2.64 21.57 3.20
N TRP A 13 1.36 21.30 3.44
CA TRP A 13 0.63 20.24 2.72
C TRP A 13 -0.80 20.63 2.31
N ALA A 14 -1.06 21.93 2.13
CA ALA A 14 -2.33 22.43 1.60
C ALA A 14 -2.10 23.32 0.37
N SER A 15 -1.90 22.68 -0.79
CA SER A 15 -2.27 23.28 -2.08
C SER A 15 -2.52 22.14 -3.07
N ILE A 16 -3.77 22.10 -3.51
CA ILE A 16 -4.39 21.10 -4.37
C ILE A 16 -3.99 21.36 -5.84
N LEU A 17 -4.05 20.27 -6.62
CA LEU A 17 -4.11 20.13 -8.09
C LEU A 17 -4.32 21.42 -8.90
N GLU A 18 -3.57 21.57 -9.99
CA GLU A 18 -4.16 21.46 -11.34
C GLU A 18 -3.07 21.42 -12.43
N ALA A 19 -3.05 20.36 -13.24
CA ALA A 19 -2.65 20.41 -14.65
C ALA A 19 -2.84 19.02 -15.29
N ALA A 20 -3.96 18.88 -15.99
CA ALA A 20 -4.22 17.82 -16.93
C ALA A 20 -3.16 17.78 -18.04
N VAL A 21 -2.63 16.59 -18.34
CA VAL A 21 -1.98 16.31 -19.63
C VAL A 21 -2.44 14.93 -20.11
N SER A 22 -3.26 14.92 -21.14
CA SER A 22 -3.64 13.74 -21.94
C SER A 22 -2.45 13.24 -22.77
N PRO A 23 -2.20 11.93 -22.89
CA PRO A 23 -1.36 11.40 -23.96
C PRO A 23 -2.18 11.07 -25.22
N PRO A 24 -1.73 11.47 -26.43
CA PRO A 24 -2.37 11.10 -27.68
C PRO A 24 -2.01 9.66 -28.10
N PHE A 25 -3.08 8.92 -28.43
CA PHE A 25 -3.20 7.80 -29.37
C PHE A 25 -1.90 7.14 -29.90
N ALA A 26 -1.58 5.96 -29.36
CA ALA A 26 -0.94 4.90 -30.13
C ALA A 26 -1.43 3.55 -29.61
N ALA A 27 -2.43 3.00 -30.29
CA ALA A 27 -2.89 1.64 -30.10
C ALA A 27 -1.72 0.67 -30.28
N ARG A 28 -1.29 0.01 -29.19
CA ARG A 28 -0.45 -1.17 -29.28
C ARG A 28 -1.17 -2.32 -28.58
N ALA A 29 -1.63 -3.26 -29.41
CA ALA A 29 -2.12 -4.60 -29.14
C ALA A 29 -2.50 -4.87 -27.67
N ALA A 30 -3.81 -5.04 -27.43
CA ALA A 30 -4.33 -5.50 -26.15
C ALA A 30 -3.59 -6.76 -25.71
N ARG A 31 -2.54 -6.59 -24.89
CA ARG A 31 -2.05 -7.65 -24.02
C ARG A 31 -3.31 -8.12 -23.29
N PRO A 32 -3.60 -9.43 -23.23
CA PRO A 32 -4.65 -9.89 -22.34
C PRO A 32 -4.31 -9.28 -20.99
N VAL A 33 -5.16 -8.35 -20.53
CA VAL A 33 -5.08 -7.85 -19.17
C VAL A 33 -5.11 -9.15 -18.38
N ARG A 34 -3.98 -9.51 -17.77
CA ARG A 34 -3.94 -10.56 -16.77
C ARG A 34 -5.00 -10.10 -15.78
N ARG A 35 -6.22 -10.65 -15.90
CA ARG A 35 -7.18 -10.55 -14.81
C ARG A 35 -6.37 -11.07 -13.63
N PRO A 36 -6.16 -10.29 -12.56
CA PRO A 36 -5.66 -10.89 -11.35
C PRO A 36 -6.62 -12.05 -11.12
N ALA A 37 -6.12 -13.28 -11.25
CA ALA A 37 -6.91 -14.46 -10.98
C ALA A 37 -7.57 -14.18 -9.62
N PRO A 38 -8.89 -14.39 -9.46
CA PRO A 38 -9.47 -14.32 -8.14
C PRO A 38 -8.61 -15.24 -7.29
N ASP A 39 -7.88 -14.64 -6.33
CA ASP A 39 -6.93 -15.37 -5.51
C ASP A 39 -7.68 -16.60 -4.98
N ALA A 40 -7.21 -17.79 -5.34
CA ALA A 40 -7.86 -19.07 -5.03
C ALA A 40 -8.32 -19.08 -3.57
N PRO A 41 -9.50 -19.68 -3.32
CA PRO A 41 -10.59 -19.09 -2.54
C PRO A 41 -10.06 -18.36 -1.31
N ALA A 42 -10.39 -17.06 -1.22
CA ALA A 42 -10.45 -16.35 0.05
C ALA A 42 -11.00 -17.33 1.09
N ALA A 43 -10.17 -17.67 2.07
CA ALA A 43 -10.38 -18.76 3.02
C ALA A 43 -11.87 -18.82 3.34
N ALA A 44 -12.53 -19.91 2.91
CA ALA A 44 -13.98 -20.03 2.87
C ALA A 44 -14.55 -19.46 4.16
N THR A 45 -15.05 -18.24 4.06
CA THR A 45 -15.44 -17.50 5.25
C THR A 45 -16.57 -18.31 5.84
N ARG A 46 -16.35 -18.86 7.05
CA ARG A 46 -17.36 -19.69 7.69
C ARG A 46 -18.50 -18.78 8.13
N VAL A 47 -19.47 -18.61 7.23
CA VAL A 47 -20.71 -17.88 7.48
C VAL A 47 -21.39 -18.52 8.68
N GLY A 48 -21.67 -17.73 9.72
CA GLY A 48 -22.24 -18.20 10.99
C GLY A 48 -21.25 -18.34 12.15
N LEU A 49 -19.93 -18.30 11.92
CA LEU A 49 -18.91 -18.31 12.99
C LEU A 49 -18.23 -16.96 13.21
N CYS A 50 -18.34 -16.04 12.26
CA CYS A 50 -17.72 -14.72 12.32
C CYS A 50 -18.74 -13.64 11.98
N SER A 51 -18.68 -12.51 12.70
CA SER A 51 -19.43 -11.31 12.33
C SER A 51 -18.96 -10.77 10.98
N LEU A 52 -19.85 -10.10 10.24
CA LEU A 52 -19.51 -9.43 8.98
C LEU A 52 -18.29 -8.51 9.11
N ARG A 53 -18.18 -7.82 10.25
CA ARG A 53 -17.02 -6.96 10.54
C ARG A 53 -15.72 -7.74 10.59
N GLN A 54 -15.67 -8.87 11.29
CA GLN A 54 -14.47 -9.71 11.36
C GLN A 54 -14.07 -10.25 9.99
N ILE A 55 -15.06 -10.56 9.14
CA ILE A 55 -14.82 -11.03 7.77
C ILE A 55 -14.16 -9.94 6.93
N VAL A 56 -14.71 -8.73 6.98
CA VAL A 56 -14.15 -7.56 6.27
C VAL A 56 -12.75 -7.25 6.79
N ASP A 57 -12.55 -7.20 8.11
CA ASP A 57 -11.24 -6.89 8.71
C ASP A 57 -10.18 -7.94 8.29
N ALA A 58 -10.54 -9.22 8.26
CA ALA A 58 -9.64 -10.28 7.79
C ALA A 58 -9.32 -10.16 6.29
N ALA A 59 -10.33 -9.85 5.46
CA ALA A 59 -10.15 -9.65 4.02
C ALA A 59 -9.24 -8.44 3.73
N VAL A 60 -9.48 -7.32 4.42
CA VAL A 60 -8.66 -6.10 4.32
C VAL A 60 -7.22 -6.40 4.75
N SER A 61 -7.02 -7.01 5.91
CA SER A 61 -5.69 -7.37 6.41
C SER A 61 -4.90 -8.24 5.42
N ARG A 62 -5.57 -9.23 4.80
CA ARG A 62 -4.97 -10.10 3.78
C ARG A 62 -4.62 -9.31 2.52
N ALA A 63 -5.54 -8.49 2.02
CA ALA A 63 -5.32 -7.66 0.84
C ALA A 63 -4.15 -6.69 1.04
N GLU A 64 -4.08 -6.02 2.19
CA GLU A 64 -2.99 -5.12 2.54
C GLU A 64 -1.65 -5.83 2.62
N SER A 65 -1.61 -6.98 3.30
CA SER A 65 -0.39 -7.79 3.41
C SER A 65 0.14 -8.20 2.04
N LEU A 66 -0.74 -8.65 1.15
CA LEU A 66 -0.39 -9.01 -0.22
C LEU A 66 0.12 -7.80 -1.01
N ALA A 67 -0.54 -6.65 -0.90
CA ALA A 67 -0.11 -5.42 -1.57
C ALA A 67 1.29 -4.99 -1.13
N ILE A 68 1.58 -5.03 0.17
CA ILE A 68 2.89 -4.68 0.73
C ILE A 68 3.97 -5.65 0.23
N ARG A 69 3.72 -6.96 0.24
CA ARG A 69 4.68 -7.94 -0.27
C ARG A 69 4.96 -7.76 -1.75
N ARG A 70 3.92 -7.53 -2.57
CA ARG A 70 4.08 -7.26 -4.02
C ARG A 70 4.87 -5.98 -4.28
N ALA A 71 4.61 -4.92 -3.51
CA ALA A 71 5.36 -3.67 -3.62
C ALA A 71 6.83 -3.86 -3.25
N LEU A 72 7.13 -4.53 -2.13
CA LEU A 72 8.50 -4.82 -1.70
C LEU A 72 9.24 -5.72 -2.68
N ALA A 73 8.58 -6.73 -3.25
CA ALA A 73 9.15 -7.57 -4.30
C ALA A 73 9.49 -6.76 -5.56
N SER A 74 8.60 -5.85 -5.96
CA SER A 74 8.80 -4.99 -7.14
C SER A 74 9.93 -3.97 -6.95
N THR A 75 10.25 -3.60 -5.70
CA THR A 75 11.28 -2.61 -5.37
C THR A 75 12.54 -3.24 -4.77
N ALA A 76 12.69 -4.56 -4.88
CA ALA A 76 13.84 -5.31 -4.33
C ALA A 76 14.11 -5.00 -2.85
N GLY A 77 13.05 -4.82 -2.05
CA GLY A 77 13.16 -4.52 -0.62
C GLY A 77 13.41 -3.03 -0.28
N ASN A 78 13.39 -2.12 -1.26
CA ASN A 78 13.47 -0.69 -0.97
C ASN A 78 12.12 -0.18 -0.41
N LYS A 79 12.10 0.06 0.91
CA LYS A 79 10.93 0.49 1.67
C LYS A 79 10.38 1.85 1.21
N SER A 80 11.25 2.81 0.90
CA SER A 80 10.83 4.15 0.47
C SER A 80 10.21 4.12 -0.92
N HIS A 81 10.80 3.34 -1.84
CA HIS A 81 10.18 3.11 -3.15
C HIS A 81 8.87 2.32 -3.05
N ALA A 82 8.79 1.32 -2.16
CA ALA A 82 7.55 0.57 -1.94
C ALA A 82 6.44 1.47 -1.40
N ALA A 83 6.76 2.39 -0.48
CA ALA A 83 5.81 3.36 0.05
C ALA A 83 5.28 4.29 -1.05
N ARG A 84 6.17 4.79 -1.91
CA ARG A 84 5.79 5.60 -3.09
C ARG A 84 4.92 4.82 -4.08
N LEU A 85 5.26 3.57 -4.35
CA LEU A 85 4.49 2.68 -5.23
C LEU A 85 3.06 2.46 -4.69
N LEU A 86 2.93 2.29 -3.38
CA LEU A 86 1.64 2.16 -2.70
C LEU A 86 0.96 3.50 -2.39
N ARG A 87 1.56 4.64 -2.78
CA ARG A 87 1.07 6.00 -2.52
C ARG A 87 0.79 6.28 -1.03
N THR A 88 1.68 5.82 -0.16
CA THR A 88 1.58 5.95 1.29
C THR A 88 2.90 6.49 1.87
N ASN A 89 2.87 6.94 3.13
CA ASN A 89 4.06 7.39 3.84
C ASN A 89 4.91 6.18 4.27
N TYR A 90 6.23 6.36 4.26
CA TYR A 90 7.20 5.42 4.79
C TYR A 90 6.87 4.97 6.22
N THR A 91 6.47 5.88 7.11
CA THR A 91 6.15 5.55 8.51
C THR A 91 4.93 4.65 8.63
N THR A 92 3.90 4.91 7.81
CA THR A 92 2.69 4.08 7.73
C THR A 92 3.01 2.70 7.19
N LEU A 93 3.80 2.63 6.11
CA LEU A 93 4.25 1.35 5.57
C LEU A 93 5.06 0.56 6.62
N HIS A 94 5.96 1.23 7.33
CA HIS A 94 6.77 0.61 8.38
C HIS A 94 5.92 0.05 9.52
N ALA A 95 4.91 0.79 9.99
CA ALA A 95 3.98 0.32 11.01
C ALA A 95 3.18 -0.90 10.54
N LYS A 96 2.68 -0.90 9.30
CA LYS A 96 1.96 -2.05 8.72
C LYS A 96 2.87 -3.26 8.54
N MET A 97 4.12 -3.07 8.09
CA MET A 97 5.11 -4.14 8.01
C MET A 97 5.37 -4.80 9.37
N LYS A 98 5.48 -4.00 10.45
CA LYS A 98 5.65 -4.53 11.82
C LYS A 98 4.42 -5.33 12.26
N ARG A 99 3.21 -4.81 11.99
CA ARG A 99 1.94 -5.48 12.33
C ARG A 99 1.81 -6.84 11.63
N TYR A 100 2.18 -6.90 10.35
CA TYR A 100 2.09 -8.11 9.52
C TYR A 100 3.35 -8.98 9.57
N ARG A 101 4.36 -8.60 10.35
CA ARG A 101 5.67 -9.28 10.47
C ARG A 101 6.36 -9.51 9.12
N ILE A 102 6.24 -8.53 8.20
CA ILE A 102 6.87 -8.58 6.87
C ILE A 102 8.24 -7.89 6.95
N SER A 103 9.31 -8.59 6.61
CA SER A 103 10.65 -8.00 6.53
C SER A 103 11.02 -7.64 5.10
N ALA A 104 11.52 -6.42 4.88
CA ALA A 104 12.03 -6.01 3.57
C ALA A 104 13.27 -6.80 3.14
N ARG A 105 14.01 -7.41 4.07
CA ARG A 105 15.20 -8.21 3.77
C ARG A 105 14.87 -9.48 2.99
N GLU A 106 13.68 -10.05 3.19
CA GLU A 106 13.20 -11.23 2.46
C GLU A 106 13.07 -10.98 0.94
N PHE A 107 13.00 -9.71 0.53
CA PHE A 107 12.79 -9.31 -0.86
C PHE A 107 14.04 -8.69 -1.50
N GLN A 108 15.16 -8.66 -0.78
CA GLN A 108 16.43 -8.19 -1.33
C GLN A 108 17.08 -9.34 -2.12
N PRO A 109 17.58 -9.08 -3.33
CA PRO A 109 18.34 -10.09 -4.06
C PRO A 109 19.58 -10.49 -3.24
N ALA A 110 19.92 -11.78 -3.27
CA ALA A 110 21.19 -12.26 -2.72
C ALA A 110 22.32 -11.50 -3.43
N ARG A 111 23.17 -10.86 -2.63
CA ARG A 111 24.28 -10.02 -3.09
C ARG A 111 25.47 -10.86 -3.50
#